data_AF-A0A7S2PYA0-F1
#
_entry.id   AF-A0A7S2PYA0-F1
#
_cell.length_a   1.000
_cell.length_b   1.000
_cell.length_c   1.000
_cell.angle_alpha   90.00
_cell.angle_beta   90.00
_cell.angle_gamma   90.00
#
_symmetry.space_group_name_H-M   'P 1'
#
loop_
_entity.id
_entity.type
_entity.pdbx_description
1 polymer ?
#
loop_
_entity_poly.entity_id
_entity_poly.type
_entity_poly.pdbx_seq_one_letter_code
_entity_poly.pdbx_strand_id
1 'polypeptide(L)'
;FGKLGDDGCADPCSDRDLARALLQMVTQQSVLLATAFAKNAGCIDRVFFVGGFVGEENWIARRAIAANFRSLGGCAYFLRHSDFLGALGSLRCALRVAEGR
;
A
#
# COMPACT_ATOMS: atom_id res chain seq x y z
N PHE A 1 7.14 -17.48 0.68
CA PHE A 1 7.19 -18.30 -0.55
C PHE A 1 8.35 -19.30 -0.61
N GLY A 2 9.53 -19.02 -0.05
CA GLY A 2 10.68 -19.94 -0.18
C GLY A 2 10.47 -21.40 0.30
N LYS A 3 9.49 -21.66 1.17
CA LYS A 3 9.15 -23.00 1.67
C LYS A 3 8.09 -23.76 0.85
N LEU A 4 7.46 -23.11 -0.15
CA LEU A 4 6.44 -23.75 -1.00
C LEU A 4 7.03 -24.66 -2.08
N GLY A 5 8.32 -24.52 -2.39
CA GLY A 5 9.03 -25.39 -3.33
C GLY A 5 9.80 -26.53 -2.65
N ASP A 6 9.57 -26.74 -1.35
CA ASP A 6 10.20 -27.80 -0.57
C ASP A 6 9.17 -28.92 -0.39
N ASP A 7 9.34 -30.03 -1.10
CA ASP A 7 8.43 -31.18 -1.11
C ASP A 7 8.29 -31.86 0.28
N GLY A 8 9.05 -31.40 1.28
CA GLY A 8 9.07 -31.90 2.65
C GLY A 8 8.05 -31.28 3.60
N CYS A 9 7.15 -30.38 3.17
CA CYS A 9 6.12 -29.86 4.07
C CYS A 9 5.02 -30.92 4.27
N ALA A 10 4.95 -31.48 5.48
CA ALA A 10 4.04 -32.57 5.84
C ALA A 10 2.55 -32.17 5.86
N ASP A 11 2.25 -30.87 5.82
CA ASP A 11 0.90 -30.33 5.75
C ASP A 11 0.73 -29.49 4.47
N PRO A 12 -0.31 -29.75 3.65
CA PRO A 12 -0.59 -28.93 2.47
C PRO A 12 -0.88 -27.49 2.90
N CYS A 13 -0.20 -26.53 2.28
CA CYS A 13 -0.41 -25.11 2.53
C CYS A 13 -1.87 -24.74 2.24
N SER A 14 -2.57 -24.19 3.23
CA SER A 14 -3.96 -23.78 3.05
C SER A 14 -4.05 -22.51 2.19
N ASP A 15 -5.17 -22.33 1.46
CA ASP A 15 -5.43 -21.09 0.71
C ASP A 15 -5.36 -19.84 1.59
N ARG A 16 -5.73 -19.99 2.88
CA ARG A 16 -5.61 -18.92 3.87
C ARG A 16 -4.15 -18.54 4.12
N ASP A 17 -3.27 -19.52 4.26
CA ASP A 17 -1.84 -19.27 4.46
C ASP A 17 -1.21 -18.65 3.23
N LEU A 18 -1.61 -19.10 2.04
CA LEU A 18 -1.20 -18.53 0.77
C LEU A 18 -1.63 -17.07 0.66
N ALA A 19 -2.92 -16.76 0.90
CA ALA A 19 -3.45 -15.40 0.85
C ALA A 19 -2.75 -14.47 1.86
N ARG A 20 -2.50 -14.94 3.08
CA ARG A 20 -1.76 -14.19 4.10
C ARG A 20 -0.31 -13.94 3.68
N ALA A 21 0.37 -14.95 3.13
CA ALA A 21 1.74 -14.82 2.65
C ALA A 21 1.84 -13.83 1.49
N LEU A 22 0.87 -13.85 0.55
CA LEU A 22 0.78 -12.88 -0.55
C LEU A 22 0.56 -11.46 -0.02
N LEU A 23 -0.42 -11.28 0.88
CA LEU A 23 -0.71 -9.96 1.46
C LEU A 23 0.51 -9.38 2.18
N GLN A 24 1.20 -10.23 2.95
CA GLN A 24 2.43 -9.83 3.65
C GLN A 24 3.55 -9.46 2.67
N MET A 25 3.76 -10.27 1.63
CA MET A 25 4.79 -10.01 0.62
C MET A 25 4.55 -8.66 -0.09
N VAL A 26 3.33 -8.42 -0.57
CA VAL A 26 2.97 -7.18 -1.29
C VAL A 26 3.13 -5.97 -0.36
N THR A 27 2.58 -6.02 0.85
CA THR A 27 2.68 -4.89 1.80
C THR A 27 4.12 -4.57 2.19
N GLN A 28 4.97 -5.58 2.41
CA GLN A 28 6.38 -5.39 2.72
C GLN A 28 7.15 -4.75 1.55
N GLN A 29 6.96 -5.25 0.33
CA GLN A 29 7.63 -4.70 -0.86
C GLN A 29 7.22 -3.25 -1.13
N SER A 30 5.93 -2.93 -1.02
CA SER A 30 5.44 -1.55 -1.16
C SER A 30 6.08 -0.61 -0.13
N VAL A 31 6.19 -1.04 1.13
CA VAL A 31 6.81 -0.26 2.21
C VAL A 31 8.31 -0.04 1.99
N LEU A 32 9.04 -1.06 1.54
CA LEU A 32 10.47 -0.97 1.28
C LEU A 32 10.77 0.06 0.18
N LEU A 33 10.05 -0.02 -0.93
CA LEU A 33 10.20 0.93 -2.04
C LEU A 33 9.82 2.34 -1.61
N ALA A 34 8.67 2.51 -0.94
CA ALA A 34 8.24 3.81 -0.44
C ALA A 34 9.29 4.42 0.51
N THR A 35 9.89 3.61 1.37
CA THR A 35 10.94 4.05 2.29
C THR A 35 12.18 4.53 1.54
N ALA A 36 12.65 3.76 0.54
CA ALA A 36 13.83 4.13 -0.23
C ALA A 36 13.64 5.46 -0.97
N PHE A 37 12.52 5.63 -1.66
CA PHE A 37 12.21 6.87 -2.37
C PHE A 37 12.00 8.05 -1.42
N ALA A 38 11.28 7.85 -0.31
CA ALA A 38 11.00 8.93 0.63
C ALA A 38 12.25 9.37 1.40
N LYS A 39 13.16 8.44 1.74
CA LYS A 39 14.47 8.79 2.31
C LYS A 39 15.30 9.59 1.32
N ASN A 40 15.37 9.14 0.08
CA ASN A 40 16.12 9.84 -0.97
C ASN A 40 15.57 11.26 -1.22
N ALA A 41 14.25 11.45 -1.12
CA ALA A 41 13.60 12.75 -1.28
C ALA A 41 13.53 13.60 0.01
N GLY A 42 14.04 13.09 1.15
CA GLY A 42 14.00 13.81 2.43
C GLY A 42 12.58 14.02 3.00
N CYS A 43 11.63 13.15 2.66
CA CYS A 43 10.20 13.30 3.01
C CYS A 43 9.60 12.07 3.70
N ILE A 44 10.42 11.29 4.41
CA ILE A 44 10.00 10.04 5.07
C ILE A 44 8.81 10.19 6.04
N ASP A 45 8.64 11.38 6.63
CA ASP A 45 7.55 11.69 7.58
C ASP A 45 6.23 12.07 6.90
N ARG A 46 6.16 12.10 5.56
CA ARG A 46 5.03 12.60 4.77
C ARG A 46 4.72 11.70 3.57
N VAL A 47 4.46 10.41 3.84
CA VAL A 47 4.14 9.43 2.79
C VAL A 47 2.67 9.02 2.86
N PHE A 48 1.95 9.24 1.77
CA PHE A 48 0.54 8.90 1.64
C PHE A 48 0.39 7.61 0.82
N PHE A 49 -0.23 6.60 1.42
CA PHE A 49 -0.61 5.37 0.72
C PHE A 49 -2.07 5.51 0.28
N VAL A 50 -2.31 5.37 -1.03
CA VAL A 50 -3.62 5.61 -1.68
C VAL A 50 -3.91 4.53 -2.72
N GLY A 51 -5.15 4.50 -3.24
CA GLY A 51 -5.67 3.46 -4.14
C GLY A 51 -6.40 2.32 -3.43
N GLY A 52 -7.19 1.55 -4.20
CA GLY A 52 -8.17 0.62 -3.65
C GLY A 52 -7.60 -0.53 -2.83
N PHE A 53 -6.31 -0.85 -3.01
CA PHE A 53 -5.64 -1.84 -2.17
C PHE A 53 -5.61 -1.46 -0.69
N VAL A 54 -5.50 -0.16 -0.41
CA VAL A 54 -5.52 0.39 0.95
C VAL A 54 -6.89 1.01 1.26
N GLY A 55 -7.98 0.49 0.70
CA GLY A 55 -9.34 0.85 1.08
C GLY A 55 -9.66 0.50 2.55
N GLU A 56 -10.79 0.98 3.06
CA GLU A 56 -11.17 0.81 4.48
C GLU A 56 -11.47 -0.64 4.82
N GLU A 57 -12.12 -1.36 3.90
CA GLU A 57 -12.38 -2.79 3.94
C GLU A 57 -11.10 -3.63 4.04
N ASN A 58 -9.96 -3.17 3.49
CA ASN A 58 -8.66 -3.83 3.63
C ASN A 58 -7.82 -3.24 4.77
N TRP A 59 -8.42 -3.10 5.95
CA TRP A 59 -7.75 -2.60 7.15
C TRP A 59 -6.51 -3.42 7.55
N ILE A 60 -6.47 -4.71 7.19
CA ILE A 60 -5.34 -5.60 7.47
C ILE A 60 -4.08 -5.09 6.74
N ALA A 61 -4.21 -4.73 5.45
CA ALA A 61 -3.13 -4.14 4.68
C ALA A 61 -2.68 -2.80 5.26
N ARG A 62 -3.62 -1.92 5.62
CA ARG A 62 -3.32 -0.61 6.24
C ARG A 62 -2.49 -0.78 7.51
N ARG A 63 -2.91 -1.70 8.39
CA ARG A 63 -2.22 -1.96 9.66
C ARG A 63 -0.81 -2.52 9.43
N ALA A 64 -0.65 -3.44 8.50
CA ALA A 64 0.65 -4.01 8.15
C ALA A 64 1.59 -2.94 7.57
N ILE A 65 1.11 -2.13 6.63
CA ILE A 65 1.87 -1.02 6.03
C ILE A 65 2.29 -0.03 7.12
N ALA A 66 1.36 0.41 7.96
CA ALA A 66 1.65 1.37 9.02
C ALA A 66 2.71 0.86 10.01
N ALA A 67 2.61 -0.40 10.43
CA ALA A 67 3.57 -1.01 11.34
C ALA A 67 4.96 -1.14 10.71
N ASN A 68 5.03 -1.65 9.48
CA ASN A 68 6.30 -1.86 8.77
C ASN A 68 6.96 -0.52 8.39
N PHE A 69 6.19 0.49 8.00
CA PHE A 69 6.75 1.79 7.65
C PHE A 69 7.27 2.54 8.88
N ARG A 70 6.57 2.41 10.02
CA ARG A 70 7.00 2.95 11.31
C ARG A 70 8.30 2.32 11.79
N SER A 71 8.50 1.01 11.62
CA SER A 71 9.76 0.36 12.02
C SER A 71 10.97 0.82 11.19
N LEU A 72 10.73 1.40 10.01
CA LEU A 72 11.77 1.97 9.15
C LEU A 72 11.99 3.48 9.36
N GLY A 73 11.29 4.07 10.34
CA GLY A 73 11.41 5.47 10.74
C GLY A 73 10.46 6.42 10.01
N GLY A 74 9.43 5.92 9.32
CA GLY A 74 8.47 6.75 8.60
C GLY A 74 7.06 6.79 9.22
N CYS A 75 6.23 7.70 8.72
CA CYS A 75 4.82 7.78 9.08
C CYS A 75 3.94 7.57 7.83
N ALA A 76 3.09 6.54 7.87
CA ALA A 76 2.18 6.21 6.78
C ALA A 76 0.82 6.87 7.00
N TYR A 77 0.37 7.69 6.04
CA TYR A 77 -0.95 8.30 6.04
C TYR A 77 -1.88 7.58 5.06
N PHE A 78 -3.14 7.46 5.46
CA PHE A 78 -4.22 6.90 4.65
C PHE A 78 -5.34 7.92 4.52
N LEU A 79 -6.02 7.89 3.38
CA LEU A 79 -7.12 8.80 3.08
C LEU A 79 -8.44 8.03 3.07
N ARG A 80 -9.53 8.69 3.46
CA ARG A 80 -10.89 8.11 3.35
C ARG A 80 -11.29 7.90 1.89
N HIS A 81 -10.92 8.83 1.02
CA HIS A 81 -11.23 8.80 -0.42
C HIS A 81 -9.99 8.44 -1.25
N SER A 82 -9.26 7.40 -0.83
CA SER A 82 -7.99 6.97 -1.43
C SER A 82 -8.09 6.67 -2.93
N ASP A 83 -9.28 6.31 -3.41
CA ASP A 83 -9.49 5.77 -4.76
C ASP A 83 -9.94 6.83 -5.75
N PHE A 84 -10.41 7.97 -5.24
CA PHE A 84 -11.03 9.02 -6.03
C PHE A 84 -10.07 10.13 -6.42
N LEU A 85 -8.81 10.11 -5.96
CA LEU A 85 -7.86 11.19 -6.23
C LEU A 85 -7.64 11.44 -7.73
N GLY A 86 -7.57 10.36 -8.52
CA GLY A 86 -7.46 10.46 -9.98
C GLY A 86 -8.70 11.13 -10.60
N ALA A 87 -9.90 10.66 -10.24
CA ALA A 87 -11.16 11.20 -10.74
C ALA A 87 -11.36 12.67 -10.33
N LEU A 88 -11.04 13.03 -9.09
CA LEU A 88 -11.09 14.41 -8.59
C LEU A 88 -10.13 15.32 -9.35
N GLY A 89 -8.93 14.81 -9.67
CA GLY A 89 -7.96 15.52 -10.51
C GLY A 89 -8.51 15.83 -11.89
N SER A 90 -9.11 14.83 -12.55
CA SER A 90 -9.72 14.98 -13.88
C SER A 90 -10.92 15.93 -13.86
N LEU A 91 -11.81 15.81 -12.87
CA LEU A 91 -12.95 16.70 -12.70
C LEU A 91 -12.51 18.15 -12.56
N ARG A 92 -11.51 18.42 -11.71
CA ARG A 92 -10.96 19.77 -11.53
C ARG A 92 -10.42 20.33 -12.84
N CYS A 93 -9.76 19.52 -13.67
CA CYS A 93 -9.28 19.95 -14.98
C CYS A 93 -10.44 20.32 -15.92
N ALA A 94 -11.50 19.52 -15.96
CA ALA A 94 -12.69 19.79 -16.77
C ALA A 94 -13.41 21.07 -16.32
N LEU A 95 -13.53 21.30 -15.01
CA LEU A 95 -14.17 22.50 -14.46
C LEU A 95 -13.40 23.78 -14.83
N ARG A 96 -12.07 23.76 -14.81
CA ARG A 96 -11.26 24.94 -15.23
C ARG A 96 -11.52 25.33 -16.68
N VAL A 97 -11.57 24.34 -17.57
CA VAL A 97 -11.90 24.55 -18.98
C VAL A 97 -13.31 25.13 -19.13
N ALA A 98 -14.28 24.63 -18.36
CA ALA A 98 -15.66 25.13 -18.39
C ALA A 98 -15.78 26.57 -17.82
N GLU A 99 -14.95 26.93 -16.84
CA GLU A 99 -14.90 28.26 -16.23
C GLU A 99 -14.07 29.28 -17.05
N GLY A 100 -13.51 28.88 -18.19
CA GLY A 100 -12.71 29.76 -19.06
C GLY A 100 -11.36 30.18 -18.45
N ARG A 101 -10.78 29.34 -17.59
CA ARG A 101 -9.45 29.54 -16.98
C ARG A 101 -8.43 28.50 -17.44
#